data_AF-A0AAW2L4Y4-F1
#
_entry.id   AF-A0AAW2L4Y4-F1
#
_cell.length_a   1.000
_cell.length_b   1.000
_cell.length_c   1.000
_cell.angle_alpha   90.00
_cell.angle_beta   90.00
_cell.angle_gamma   90.00
#
_symmetry.space_group_name_H-M   'P 1'
#
loop_
_entity.id
_entity.type
_entity.pdbx_description
1 polymer ?
#
loop_
_entity_poly.entity_id
_entity_poly.type
_entity_poly.pdbx_seq_one_letter_code
_entity_poly.pdbx_strand_id
1 'polypeptide(L)'
;MEISDKPGQDEAEPAFKFFPMNDDLDLRQPETKAIMSWMEEIRFTASASLHGGALVANYPWDGTEDRKKNYYECPDDDTFRYLASLYSRSHYNMSLSKEFPGGITNGAFWYPIYGGMQDWNYIHHGCFELTLEISDNKWPNATELPTLWEYNRMSMLNLVANLVKTGIHGRIFQQIMEDLYLHQ
;
A
#
# COMPACT_ATOMS: atom_id res chain seq x y z
N MET A 1 -8.49 -6.61 0.45
CA MET A 1 -9.65 -6.29 1.31
C MET A 1 -10.23 -4.97 0.82
N GLU A 2 -11.56 -4.77 0.85
CA GLU A 2 -12.17 -3.50 0.43
C GLU A 2 -12.35 -2.61 1.66
N ILE A 3 -11.84 -1.37 1.66
CA ILE A 3 -11.88 -0.45 2.79
C ILE A 3 -12.23 0.98 2.31
N SER A 4 -13.19 1.65 2.96
CA SER A 4 -13.60 3.05 2.66
C SER A 4 -13.71 3.88 3.96
N ASP A 5 -13.48 5.21 3.92
CA ASP A 5 -13.99 6.27 4.85
C ASP A 5 -13.27 7.61 4.70
N LYS A 6 -13.95 8.77 4.63
CA LYS A 6 -13.38 10.09 5.04
C LYS A 6 -14.12 10.69 6.24
N PRO A 7 -13.41 11.41 7.13
CA PRO A 7 -13.82 12.73 7.58
C PRO A 7 -12.81 13.82 7.16
N GLY A 8 -13.31 15.05 7.06
CA GLY A 8 -12.71 16.15 6.30
C GLY A 8 -11.31 16.60 6.68
N GLN A 9 -10.53 16.90 5.64
CA GLN A 9 -9.54 17.97 5.56
C GLN A 9 -9.30 18.26 4.07
N ASP A 10 -9.50 19.53 3.71
CA ASP A 10 -9.19 20.07 2.39
C ASP A 10 -7.67 19.97 2.18
N GLU A 11 -7.21 19.06 1.30
CA GLU A 11 -5.94 19.12 0.54
C GLU A 11 -5.56 17.80 -0.19
N ALA A 12 -6.39 16.74 -0.12
CA ALA A 12 -6.16 15.53 -0.91
C ALA A 12 -7.16 15.37 -2.09
N GLU A 13 -6.77 15.82 -3.29
CA GLU A 13 -7.41 15.51 -4.58
C GLU A 13 -6.35 15.26 -5.68
N PRO A 14 -6.55 14.31 -6.62
CA PRO A 14 -7.84 13.97 -7.24
C PRO A 14 -8.25 12.48 -7.25
N ALA A 15 -7.43 11.51 -6.80
CA ALA A 15 -7.72 10.08 -7.00
C ALA A 15 -9.02 9.55 -6.33
N PHE A 16 -9.55 10.27 -5.34
CA PHE A 16 -10.75 9.89 -4.59
C PHE A 16 -12.04 10.58 -4.99
N LYS A 17 -12.03 11.47 -5.98
CA LYS A 17 -13.24 12.19 -6.38
C LYS A 17 -14.24 11.34 -7.16
N PHE A 18 -13.94 10.06 -7.40
CA PHE A 18 -14.55 9.35 -8.53
C PHE A 18 -15.75 8.51 -8.20
N PHE A 19 -15.95 8.08 -6.95
CA PHE A 19 -17.18 7.37 -6.60
C PHE A 19 -17.68 7.80 -5.22
N PRO A 20 -19.00 8.06 -5.06
CA PRO A 20 -19.61 8.00 -3.74
C PRO A 20 -19.54 6.54 -3.31
N MET A 21 -18.45 6.17 -2.64
CA MET A 21 -18.41 4.95 -1.88
C MET A 21 -19.30 5.12 -0.67
N ASN A 22 -19.90 4.02 -0.25
CA ASN A 22 -20.85 4.02 0.84
C ASN A 22 -20.15 4.47 2.14
N ASP A 23 -20.42 5.72 2.54
CA ASP A 23 -19.92 6.31 3.80
C ASP A 23 -20.65 5.72 5.03
N ASP A 24 -21.61 4.83 4.80
CA ASP A 24 -22.25 4.08 5.86
C ASP A 24 -21.33 2.97 6.38
N LEU A 25 -20.60 3.31 7.44
CA LEU A 25 -19.81 2.39 8.25
C LEU A 25 -20.60 1.13 8.64
N ASP A 26 -21.92 1.21 8.85
CA ASP A 26 -22.73 0.07 9.26
C ASP A 26 -22.86 -0.99 8.16
N LEU A 27 -22.77 -0.57 6.89
CA LEU A 27 -22.90 -1.44 5.72
C LEU A 27 -21.59 -2.15 5.32
N ARG A 28 -20.46 -1.85 5.97
CA ARG A 28 -19.18 -2.52 5.69
C ARG A 28 -19.07 -3.90 6.33
N GLN A 29 -18.27 -4.77 5.71
CA GLN A 29 -17.97 -6.09 6.26
C GLN A 29 -17.18 -5.98 7.57
N PRO A 30 -17.37 -6.89 8.53
CA PRO A 30 -16.72 -6.80 9.84
C PRO A 30 -15.18 -6.78 9.75
N GLU A 31 -14.59 -7.52 8.81
CA GLU A 31 -13.14 -7.55 8.60
C GLU A 31 -12.61 -6.20 8.11
N THR A 32 -13.37 -5.53 7.23
CA THR A 32 -13.07 -4.17 6.77
C THR A 32 -13.02 -3.21 7.96
N LYS A 33 -14.07 -3.21 8.80
CA LYS A 33 -14.14 -2.32 9.98
C LYS A 33 -12.99 -2.59 10.95
N ALA A 34 -12.59 -3.84 11.12
CA ALA A 34 -11.49 -4.22 11.99
C ALA A 34 -10.15 -3.66 11.50
N ILE A 35 -9.84 -3.74 10.21
CA ILE A 35 -8.62 -3.14 9.66
C ILE A 35 -8.67 -1.62 9.73
N MET A 36 -9.81 -1.00 9.45
CA MET A 36 -9.95 0.45 9.59
C MET A 36 -9.64 0.92 11.01
N SER A 37 -10.24 0.28 12.00
CA SER A 37 -10.01 0.58 13.42
C SER A 37 -8.54 0.39 13.78
N TRP A 38 -7.91 -0.66 13.26
CA TRP A 38 -6.49 -0.93 13.50
C TRP A 38 -5.56 0.14 12.89
N MET A 39 -5.90 0.65 11.71
CA MET A 39 -5.17 1.72 11.03
C MET A 39 -5.35 3.08 11.71
N GLU A 40 -6.45 3.29 12.44
CA GLU A 40 -6.65 4.45 13.32
C GLU A 40 -5.82 4.36 14.61
N GLU A 41 -5.69 3.16 15.19
CA GLU A 41 -4.96 2.93 16.44
C GLU A 41 -3.45 3.05 16.28
N ILE A 42 -2.90 2.62 15.14
CA ILE A 42 -1.46 2.60 14.87
C ILE A 42 -1.15 3.38 13.60
N ARG A 43 -0.22 4.32 13.69
CA ARG A 43 0.32 5.02 12.51
C ARG A 43 1.34 4.16 11.78
N PHE A 44 0.86 3.27 10.92
CA PHE A 44 1.72 2.49 10.03
C PHE A 44 2.37 3.38 8.97
N THR A 45 3.68 3.22 8.77
CA THR A 45 4.41 3.91 7.70
C THR A 45 4.22 3.22 6.35
N ALA A 46 4.23 1.88 6.36
CA ALA A 46 4.11 1.07 5.16
C ALA A 46 3.48 -0.28 5.51
N SER A 47 2.87 -0.90 4.51
CA SER A 47 2.18 -2.18 4.62
C SER A 47 2.36 -2.99 3.33
N ALA A 48 2.01 -4.26 3.38
CA ALA A 48 1.83 -5.06 2.18
C ALA A 48 0.75 -6.13 2.42
N SER A 49 -0.20 -6.22 1.50
CA SER A 49 -1.21 -7.28 1.49
C SER A 49 -0.79 -8.41 0.55
N LEU A 50 -0.99 -9.66 0.97
CA LEU A 50 -0.59 -10.83 0.19
C LEU A 50 -1.79 -11.42 -0.56
N HIS A 51 -1.61 -11.63 -1.85
CA HIS A 51 -2.61 -12.13 -2.78
C HIS A 51 -2.04 -13.28 -3.63
N GLY A 52 -2.90 -13.98 -4.35
CA GLY A 52 -2.51 -14.98 -5.32
C GLY A 52 -3.44 -14.97 -6.54
N GLY A 53 -2.99 -15.61 -7.61
CA GLY A 53 -3.64 -15.60 -8.92
C GLY A 53 -2.80 -14.92 -10.00
N ALA A 54 -1.69 -14.30 -9.62
CA ALA A 54 -0.66 -13.76 -10.49
C ALA A 54 0.70 -13.77 -9.76
N LEU A 55 1.75 -13.32 -10.43
CA LEU A 55 3.07 -13.14 -9.84
C LEU A 55 3.64 -11.75 -10.16
N VAL A 56 3.31 -10.76 -9.32
CA VAL A 56 3.67 -9.33 -9.51
C VAL A 56 3.54 -8.54 -8.20
N ALA A 57 4.40 -7.52 -8.02
CA ALA A 57 4.18 -6.49 -7.00
C ALA A 57 3.37 -5.33 -7.59
N ASN A 58 2.11 -5.22 -7.18
CA ASN A 58 1.18 -4.17 -7.57
C ASN A 58 1.32 -2.95 -6.67
N TYR A 59 1.27 -1.75 -7.25
CA TYR A 59 1.36 -0.49 -6.53
C TYR A 59 0.29 0.54 -6.98
N PRO A 60 -0.02 1.53 -6.13
CA PRO A 60 -1.04 2.55 -6.42
C PRO A 60 -0.80 3.37 -7.70
N TRP A 61 -1.85 3.96 -8.26
CA TRP A 61 -3.25 3.74 -7.90
C TRP A 61 -3.81 2.43 -8.47
N ASP A 62 -4.82 1.87 -7.82
CA ASP A 62 -5.58 0.72 -8.35
C ASP A 62 -6.66 1.13 -9.36
N GLY A 63 -7.04 2.40 -9.43
CA GLY A 63 -8.09 2.88 -10.34
C GLY A 63 -7.78 4.23 -10.99
N THR A 64 -8.57 4.60 -11.99
CA THR A 64 -8.50 5.89 -12.70
C THR A 64 -9.83 6.63 -12.61
N GLU A 65 -9.81 7.94 -12.82
CA GLU A 65 -11.03 8.77 -12.89
C GLU A 65 -12.05 8.24 -13.90
N ASP A 66 -11.57 7.97 -15.10
CA ASP A 66 -12.41 7.62 -16.24
C ASP A 66 -12.70 6.12 -16.34
N ARG A 67 -12.32 5.36 -15.31
CA ARG A 67 -12.41 3.90 -15.22
C ARG A 67 -11.70 3.13 -16.34
N LYS A 68 -10.83 3.79 -17.11
CA LYS A 68 -10.06 3.11 -18.15
C LYS A 68 -8.81 2.47 -17.56
N LYS A 69 -8.39 1.39 -18.20
CA LYS A 69 -7.13 0.71 -17.92
C LYS A 69 -5.97 1.51 -18.49
N ASN A 70 -5.49 2.47 -17.72
CA ASN A 70 -4.37 3.35 -18.04
C ASN A 70 -3.47 3.49 -16.81
N TYR A 71 -2.19 3.80 -17.04
CA TYR A 71 -1.29 4.15 -15.96
C TYR A 71 -1.79 5.40 -15.26
N TYR A 72 -1.83 5.36 -13.92
CA TYR A 72 -2.28 6.50 -13.13
C TYR A 72 -1.39 6.64 -11.90
N GLU A 73 -0.54 7.66 -11.96
CA GLU A 73 0.48 7.94 -10.95
C GLU A 73 -0.16 8.52 -9.68
N CYS A 74 0.38 8.09 -8.53
CA CYS A 74 0.14 8.75 -7.26
C CYS A 74 1.24 9.78 -6.97
N PRO A 75 1.03 10.72 -6.03
CA PRO A 75 2.05 11.72 -5.70
C PRO A 75 3.42 11.12 -5.34
N ASP A 76 3.43 9.91 -4.77
CA ASP A 76 4.64 9.16 -4.38
C ASP A 76 4.97 7.99 -5.34
N ASP A 77 4.59 8.07 -6.62
CA ASP A 77 4.74 6.98 -7.60
C ASP A 77 6.16 6.41 -7.68
N ASP A 78 7.19 7.28 -7.71
CA ASP A 78 8.59 6.85 -7.71
C ASP A 78 8.95 6.04 -6.46
N THR A 79 8.44 6.43 -5.29
CA THR A 79 8.65 5.70 -4.03
C THR A 79 7.97 4.34 -4.08
N PHE A 80 6.74 4.27 -4.55
CA PHE A 80 6.00 3.01 -4.69
C PHE A 80 6.66 2.06 -5.70
N ARG A 81 7.09 2.57 -6.85
CA ARG A 81 7.86 1.79 -7.84
C ARG A 81 9.16 1.26 -7.25
N TYR A 82 9.85 2.05 -6.43
CA TYR A 82 11.05 1.63 -5.72
C TYR A 82 10.75 0.50 -4.73
N LEU A 83 9.73 0.65 -3.88
CA LEU A 83 9.33 -0.38 -2.91
C LEU A 83 8.89 -1.69 -3.60
N ALA A 84 8.06 -1.60 -4.64
CA ALA A 84 7.65 -2.75 -5.43
C ALA A 84 8.85 -3.44 -6.09
N SER A 85 9.82 -2.65 -6.60
CA SER A 85 11.04 -3.18 -7.19
C SER A 85 11.93 -3.88 -6.18
N LEU A 86 12.01 -3.43 -4.93
CA LEU A 86 12.78 -4.10 -3.87
C LEU A 86 12.26 -5.50 -3.62
N TYR A 87 10.94 -5.65 -3.53
CA TYR A 87 10.30 -6.95 -3.36
C TYR A 87 10.54 -7.84 -4.59
N SER A 88 10.19 -7.33 -5.76
CA SER A 88 10.20 -8.10 -7.01
C SER A 88 11.61 -8.56 -7.41
N ARG A 89 12.62 -7.67 -7.35
CA ARG A 89 14.01 -8.00 -7.69
C ARG A 89 14.64 -9.02 -6.75
N SER A 90 14.16 -9.10 -5.52
CA SER A 90 14.62 -10.06 -4.53
C SER A 90 13.90 -11.42 -4.65
N HIS A 91 12.81 -11.47 -5.42
CA HIS A 91 11.99 -12.66 -5.59
C HIS A 91 12.51 -13.46 -6.79
N TYR A 92 12.68 -14.76 -6.59
CA TYR A 92 13.30 -15.64 -7.59
C TYR A 92 12.61 -15.60 -8.97
N ASN A 93 11.29 -15.83 -9.03
CA ASN A 93 10.54 -15.83 -10.29
C ASN A 93 9.98 -14.47 -10.72
N MET A 94 9.48 -13.65 -9.79
CA MET A 94 8.84 -12.35 -10.11
C MET A 94 9.78 -11.41 -10.86
N SER A 95 11.06 -11.36 -10.49
CA SER A 95 12.10 -10.57 -11.17
C SER A 95 12.32 -10.93 -12.64
N LEU A 96 11.93 -12.15 -13.03
CA LEU A 96 12.08 -12.71 -14.38
C LEU A 96 10.78 -12.63 -15.19
N SER A 97 9.75 -11.97 -14.68
CA SER A 97 8.44 -11.90 -15.32
C SER A 97 8.53 -11.25 -16.70
N LYS A 98 7.91 -11.93 -17.69
CA LYS A 98 7.72 -11.41 -19.05
C LYS A 98 6.38 -10.69 -19.21
N GLU A 99 5.41 -11.05 -18.38
CA GLU A 99 4.08 -10.43 -18.36
C GLU A 99 4.13 -9.05 -17.72
N PHE A 100 4.87 -8.93 -16.62
CA PHE A 100 5.07 -7.68 -15.88
C PHE A 100 6.55 -7.31 -15.95
N PRO A 101 6.96 -6.38 -16.82
CA PRO A 101 8.35 -5.98 -16.93
C PRO A 101 8.92 -5.51 -15.58
N GLY A 102 10.01 -6.15 -15.14
CA GLY A 102 10.61 -5.90 -13.81
C GLY A 102 9.80 -6.45 -12.64
N GLY A 103 8.76 -7.23 -12.91
CA GLY A 103 7.88 -7.89 -11.95
C GLY A 103 7.09 -6.94 -11.06
N ILE A 104 6.77 -5.74 -11.57
CA ILE A 104 5.95 -4.74 -10.89
C ILE A 104 4.85 -4.23 -11.84
N THR A 105 3.75 -3.71 -11.30
CA THR A 105 2.72 -3.04 -12.10
C THR A 105 1.99 -1.96 -11.31
N ASN A 106 1.59 -0.88 -11.98
CA ASN A 106 0.59 0.04 -11.47
C ASN A 106 -0.79 -0.65 -11.56
N GLY A 107 -1.62 -0.52 -10.52
CA GLY A 107 -2.88 -1.27 -10.43
C GLY A 107 -3.90 -0.87 -11.48
N ALA A 108 -4.09 0.44 -11.69
CA ALA A 108 -4.99 0.98 -12.70
C ALA A 108 -4.57 0.56 -14.12
N PHE A 109 -3.25 0.47 -14.37
CA PHE A 109 -2.72 -0.03 -15.63
C PHE A 109 -2.93 -1.53 -15.81
N TRP A 110 -2.95 -2.33 -14.74
CA TRP A 110 -3.14 -3.78 -14.83
C TRP A 110 -4.63 -4.15 -14.98
N TYR A 111 -5.45 -3.78 -14.00
CA TYR A 111 -6.91 -3.86 -14.07
C TYR A 111 -7.52 -2.92 -13.03
N PRO A 112 -8.31 -1.91 -13.44
CA PRO A 112 -8.87 -0.95 -12.49
C PRO A 112 -9.77 -1.60 -11.42
N ILE A 113 -9.49 -1.32 -10.14
CA ILE A 113 -10.31 -1.68 -8.97
C ILE A 113 -10.64 -0.41 -8.19
N TYR A 114 -11.78 -0.41 -7.49
CA TYR A 114 -12.18 0.66 -6.60
C TYR A 114 -12.52 0.09 -5.23
N GLY A 115 -12.17 0.84 -4.17
CA GLY A 115 -12.40 0.44 -2.78
C GLY A 115 -11.31 -0.43 -2.18
N GLY A 116 -10.20 -0.66 -2.89
CA GLY A 116 -9.10 -1.47 -2.37
C GLY A 116 -8.46 -0.89 -1.10
N MET A 117 -8.08 -1.77 -0.18
CA MET A 117 -7.31 -1.44 1.04
C MET A 117 -6.01 -0.69 0.73
N GLN A 118 -5.37 -1.00 -0.40
CA GLN A 118 -4.11 -0.40 -0.80
C GLN A 118 -4.22 1.12 -0.95
N ASP A 119 -5.15 1.57 -1.81
CA ASP A 119 -5.39 2.99 -2.06
C ASP A 119 -5.98 3.68 -0.82
N TRP A 120 -6.84 2.98 -0.07
CA TRP A 120 -7.42 3.49 1.18
C TRP A 120 -6.34 3.79 2.24
N ASN A 121 -5.41 2.87 2.45
CA ASN A 121 -4.33 3.02 3.43
C ASN A 121 -3.44 4.23 3.12
N TYR A 122 -3.11 4.44 1.85
CA TYR A 122 -2.27 5.57 1.45
C TYR A 122 -3.00 6.90 1.64
N ILE A 123 -4.27 7.00 1.25
CA ILE A 123 -4.93 8.30 1.27
C ILE A 123 -5.48 8.68 2.65
N HIS A 124 -5.95 7.72 3.45
CA HIS A 124 -6.53 8.04 4.77
C HIS A 124 -5.52 8.00 5.90
N HIS A 125 -4.47 7.19 5.77
CA HIS A 125 -3.49 6.98 6.84
C HIS A 125 -2.06 7.32 6.44
N GLY A 126 -1.81 7.73 5.19
CA GLY A 126 -0.46 7.98 4.69
C GLY A 126 0.42 6.73 4.71
N CYS A 127 -0.18 5.54 4.74
CA CYS A 127 0.51 4.26 4.83
C CYS A 127 0.80 3.72 3.43
N PHE A 128 2.07 3.44 3.15
CA PHE A 128 2.52 3.02 1.83
C PHE A 128 2.27 1.51 1.67
N GLU A 129 1.07 1.14 1.25
CA GLU A 129 0.71 -0.27 1.03
C GLU A 129 0.99 -0.75 -0.40
N LEU A 130 1.57 -1.94 -0.52
CA LEU A 130 1.66 -2.70 -1.77
C LEU A 130 0.68 -3.88 -1.76
N THR A 131 0.18 -4.26 -2.93
CA THR A 131 -0.50 -5.54 -3.12
C THR A 131 0.48 -6.53 -3.77
N LEU A 132 0.84 -7.59 -3.06
CA LEU A 132 1.85 -8.56 -3.51
C LEU A 132 1.16 -9.85 -3.96
N GLU A 133 1.15 -10.08 -5.26
CA GLU A 133 0.69 -11.33 -5.86
C GLU A 133 1.85 -12.33 -5.84
N ILE A 134 1.82 -13.27 -4.90
CA ILE A 134 2.99 -14.11 -4.55
C ILE A 134 2.97 -15.50 -5.21
N SER A 135 1.92 -15.83 -5.96
CA SER A 135 1.78 -17.12 -6.64
C SER A 135 0.71 -17.07 -7.73
N ASP A 136 1.00 -17.61 -8.91
CA ASP A 136 0.02 -17.80 -9.99
C ASP A 136 -1.11 -18.76 -9.57
N ASN A 137 -0.79 -19.74 -8.71
CA ASN A 137 -1.79 -20.66 -8.18
C ASN A 137 -2.35 -20.11 -6.86
N LYS A 138 -3.64 -19.73 -6.87
CA LYS A 138 -4.35 -19.27 -5.67
C LYS A 138 -4.39 -20.28 -4.53
N TRP A 139 -4.30 -21.58 -4.85
CA TRP A 139 -4.40 -22.67 -3.88
C TRP A 139 -3.36 -23.76 -4.19
N PRO A 140 -2.07 -23.50 -3.91
CA PRO A 140 -1.00 -24.45 -4.16
C PRO A 140 -1.09 -25.68 -3.26
N ASN A 141 -0.49 -26.78 -3.69
CA ASN A 141 -0.37 -27.95 -2.84
C ASN A 141 0.52 -27.63 -1.63
N ALA A 142 0.22 -28.21 -0.46
CA ALA A 142 1.03 -28.03 0.74
C ALA A 142 2.52 -28.37 0.52
N THR A 143 2.83 -29.28 -0.41
CA THR A 143 4.22 -29.64 -0.78
C THR A 143 4.98 -28.50 -1.47
N GLU A 144 4.30 -27.51 -2.01
CA GLU A 144 4.89 -26.35 -2.69
C GLU A 144 5.20 -25.19 -1.73
N LEU A 145 4.62 -25.20 -0.53
CA LEU A 145 4.78 -24.12 0.46
C LEU A 145 6.25 -23.84 0.85
N PRO A 146 7.13 -24.85 1.05
CA PRO A 146 8.54 -24.57 1.32
C PRO A 146 9.24 -23.82 0.19
N THR A 147 8.90 -24.14 -1.07
CA THR A 147 9.45 -23.45 -2.24
C THR A 147 8.93 -22.02 -2.34
N LEU A 148 7.63 -21.81 -2.12
CA LEU A 148 7.04 -20.46 -2.08
C LEU A 148 7.66 -19.61 -0.98
N TRP A 149 7.89 -20.18 0.20
CA TRP A 149 8.62 -19.51 1.27
C TRP A 149 10.01 -19.08 0.81
N GLU A 150 10.82 -19.97 0.25
CA GLU A 150 12.18 -19.60 -0.14
C GLU A 150 12.23 -18.56 -1.27
N TYR A 151 11.24 -18.56 -2.17
CA TYR A 151 11.14 -17.53 -3.21
C TYR A 151 10.79 -16.15 -2.65
N ASN A 152 9.99 -16.07 -1.58
CA ASN A 152 9.49 -14.82 -1.03
C ASN A 152 10.30 -14.29 0.17
N ARG A 153 11.02 -15.16 0.89
CA ARG A 153 11.68 -14.84 2.16
C ARG A 153 12.60 -13.62 2.07
N MET A 154 13.49 -13.59 1.09
CA MET A 154 14.42 -12.48 0.93
C MET A 154 13.72 -11.19 0.47
N SER A 155 12.66 -11.29 -0.32
CA SER A 155 11.84 -10.14 -0.73
C SER A 155 11.15 -9.47 0.45
N MET A 156 10.53 -10.27 1.32
CA MET A 156 9.87 -9.76 2.53
C MET A 156 10.89 -9.08 3.46
N LEU A 157 12.04 -9.73 3.70
CA LEU A 157 13.09 -9.18 4.54
C LEU A 157 13.69 -7.89 3.95
N ASN A 158 13.94 -7.85 2.65
CA ASN A 158 14.51 -6.67 1.99
C ASN A 158 13.53 -5.50 1.98
N LEU A 159 12.23 -5.75 1.78
CA LEU A 159 11.21 -4.70 1.84
C LEU A 159 11.19 -4.04 3.23
N VAL A 160 11.05 -4.83 4.29
CA VAL A 160 11.05 -4.33 5.68
C VAL A 160 12.38 -3.66 6.04
N ALA A 161 13.50 -4.27 5.69
CA ALA A 161 14.81 -3.72 6.02
C ALA A 161 15.08 -2.38 5.34
N ASN A 162 14.60 -2.17 4.11
CA ASN A 162 14.76 -0.89 3.43
C ASN A 162 13.82 0.18 4.02
N LEU A 163 12.56 -0.15 4.30
CA LEU A 163 11.62 0.78 4.95
C LEU A 163 12.15 1.39 6.25
N VAL A 164 12.94 0.63 7.02
CA VAL A 164 13.56 1.10 8.27
C VAL A 164 14.84 1.92 8.02
N LYS A 165 15.53 1.71 6.89
CA LYS A 165 16.86 2.27 6.63
C LYS A 165 16.84 3.48 5.70
N THR A 166 15.75 3.71 4.98
CA THR A 166 15.62 4.78 3.99
C THR A 166 14.58 5.82 4.43
N GLY A 167 14.51 6.92 3.69
CA GLY A 167 13.64 8.04 4.02
C GLY A 167 14.18 8.90 5.15
N ILE A 168 13.32 9.79 5.66
CA ILE A 168 13.61 10.72 6.75
C ILE A 168 12.57 10.47 7.84
N HIS A 169 13.02 10.34 9.08
CA HIS A 169 12.14 10.22 10.23
C HIS A 169 12.66 11.08 11.38
N GLY A 170 11.76 11.58 12.23
CA GLY A 170 12.11 12.48 13.32
C GLY A 170 10.91 12.87 14.16
N ARG A 171 11.11 13.81 15.09
CA ARG A 171 10.04 14.39 15.90
C ARG A 171 10.08 15.90 15.76
N ILE A 172 8.91 16.51 15.62
CA ILE A 172 8.75 17.96 15.62
C ILE A 172 8.38 18.37 17.04
N PHE A 173 9.18 19.26 17.62
CA PHE A 173 8.93 19.81 18.95
C PHE A 173 8.49 21.26 18.82
N GLN A 174 7.55 21.68 19.66
CA GLN A 174 7.23 23.09 19.81
C GLN A 174 8.27 23.76 20.70
N GLN A 175 8.69 24.98 20.35
CA GLN A 175 9.50 25.81 21.23
C GLN A 175 8.64 26.29 22.41
N ILE A 176 8.95 25.87 23.64
CA ILE A 176 8.39 26.50 24.84
C ILE A 176 9.27 27.73 25.14
N MET A 177 8.69 28.94 25.10
CA MET A 177 9.38 30.12 25.63
C MET A 177 9.24 30.13 27.16
N GLU A 178 10.33 29.84 27.88
CA GLU A 178 10.46 30.07 29.32
C GLU A 178 10.86 31.53 29.62
N ASP A 179 10.08 32.52 29.20
CA ASP A 179 10.37 33.92 29.53
C ASP A 179 9.13 34.67 30.04
N LEU A 180 8.67 34.32 31.24
CA LEU A 180 7.78 35.18 32.04
C LEU A 180 7.89 34.89 33.55
N TYR A 181 9.11 34.85 34.09
CA TYR A 181 9.36 34.97 35.56
C TYR A 181 10.66 35.72 35.90
N LEU A 182 11.05 36.71 35.09
CA LEU A 182 12.15 37.62 35.42
C LEU A 182 11.72 39.10 35.31
N HIS A 183 10.72 39.48 36.10
CA HIS A 183 10.59 40.84 36.62
C HIS A 183 10.14 40.75 38.09
N GLN A 184 11.11 40.44 38.97
CA GLN A 184 11.17 40.97 40.34
C GLN A 184 11.81 42.36 40.30
#